data_AF-A0A7C4Y860-F1
#
_entry.id   AF-A0A7C4Y860-F1
#
_cell.length_a   1.000
_cell.length_b   1.000
_cell.length_c   1.000
_cell.angle_alpha   90.00
_cell.angle_beta   90.00
_cell.angle_gamma   90.00
#
_symmetry.space_group_name_H-M   'P 1'
#
loop_
_entity.id
_entity.type
_entity.pdbx_description
1 polymer ?
#
loop_
_entity_poly.entity_id
_entity_poly.type
_entity_poly.pdbx_seq_one_letter_code
_entity_poly.pdbx_strand_id
1 'polypeptide(L)'
;MWTLIDAVVYVLIAIPSAAHCNATLENFLLVVAIWLGPWAIILILEHLMLRRGRYNFVNWYTQHKLPVGWATVIAISAGLLGVYLGAAQSLFDGTIAALFNPPYGLDIGYALGVVLAAIAYLILRSIELRGAGR
;
A
#
# COMPACT_ATOMS: atom_id res chain seq x y z
N MET A 1 -29.41 -6.06 -1.73
CA MET A 1 -28.98 -7.48 -1.83
C MET A 1 -27.50 -7.64 -1.50
N TRP A 2 -26.58 -6.92 -2.16
CA TRP A 2 -25.14 -6.93 -1.81
C TRP A 2 -24.84 -6.64 -0.34
N THR A 3 -25.41 -5.56 0.20
CA THR A 3 -25.19 -5.17 1.61
C THR A 3 -25.64 -6.20 2.65
N LEU A 4 -26.62 -7.05 2.31
CA LEU A 4 -27.08 -8.11 3.21
C LEU A 4 -26.11 -9.29 3.23
N ILE A 5 -25.52 -9.61 2.08
CA ILE A 5 -24.48 -10.64 1.95
C ILE A 5 -23.24 -10.20 2.73
N ASP A 6 -22.80 -8.96 2.55
CA ASP A 6 -21.66 -8.41 3.29
C ASP A 6 -21.92 -8.44 4.80
N ALA A 7 -23.11 -8.04 5.24
CA ALA A 7 -23.49 -8.08 6.66
C ALA A 7 -23.43 -9.51 7.24
N VAL A 8 -23.91 -10.52 6.51
CA VAL A 8 -23.85 -11.92 6.94
C VAL A 8 -22.39 -12.39 7.04
N VAL A 9 -21.56 -12.07 6.04
CA VAL A 9 -20.13 -12.41 6.05
C VAL A 9 -19.41 -11.75 7.23
N TYR A 10 -19.67 -10.46 7.49
CA TYR A 10 -19.08 -9.76 8.63
C TYR A 10 -19.47 -10.39 9.97
N VAL A 11 -20.73 -10.78 10.15
CA VAL A 11 -21.19 -11.45 11.38
C VAL A 11 -20.51 -12.82 11.55
N LEU A 12 -20.40 -13.60 10.47
CA LEU A 12 -19.76 -14.92 10.51
C LEU A 12 -18.27 -14.84 10.86
N ILE A 13 -17.56 -13.79 10.44
CA ILE A 13 -16.17 -13.54 10.82
C ILE A 13 -16.11 -13.01 12.27
N ALA A 14 -17.03 -12.13 12.67
CA ALA A 14 -17.03 -11.52 14.00
C ALA A 14 -17.23 -12.51 15.15
N ILE A 15 -18.05 -13.56 14.98
CA ILE A 15 -18.33 -14.57 16.02
C ILE A 15 -17.05 -15.27 16.52
N PRO A 16 -16.23 -15.92 15.67
CA PRO A 16 -14.97 -16.53 16.10
C PRO A 16 -13.92 -15.49 16.51
N SER A 17 -13.91 -14.32 15.87
CA SER A 17 -12.99 -13.22 16.21
C SER A 17 -13.24 -12.65 17.60
N ALA A 18 -14.48 -12.70 18.12
CA ALA A 18 -14.79 -12.23 19.47
C ALA A 18 -14.01 -12.99 20.56
N ALA A 19 -13.73 -14.28 20.36
CA ALA A 19 -12.95 -15.09 21.30
C ALA A 19 -11.46 -14.71 21.34
N HIS A 20 -10.92 -14.17 20.23
CA HIS A 20 -9.52 -13.75 20.09
C HIS A 20 -9.45 -12.29 19.61
N CYS A 21 -10.21 -11.40 20.28
CA CYS A 21 -10.43 -10.03 19.82
C CYS A 21 -9.12 -9.26 19.61
N ASN A 22 -8.19 -9.32 20.58
CA ASN A 22 -6.93 -8.60 20.49
C ASN A 22 -6.07 -9.06 19.29
N ALA A 23 -5.82 -10.36 19.18
CA ALA A 23 -5.02 -10.93 18.09
C ALA A 23 -5.66 -10.71 16.71
N THR A 24 -6.99 -10.79 16.62
CA THR A 24 -7.70 -10.52 15.36
C THR A 24 -7.57 -9.04 14.97
N LEU A 25 -7.78 -8.14 15.92
CA LEU A 25 -7.70 -6.70 15.68
C LEU A 25 -6.29 -6.30 15.26
N GLU A 26 -5.26 -6.81 15.94
CA GLU A 26 -3.86 -6.56 15.61
C GLU A 26 -3.52 -7.02 14.18
N ASN A 27 -3.86 -8.27 13.83
CA ASN A 27 -3.64 -8.79 12.48
C ASN A 27 -4.42 -8.00 11.41
N PHE A 28 -5.65 -7.60 11.70
CA PHE A 28 -6.45 -6.78 10.81
C PHE A 28 -5.83 -5.40 10.58
N LEU A 29 -5.40 -4.73 11.66
CA LEU A 29 -4.75 -3.43 11.59
C LEU A 29 -3.42 -3.51 10.82
N LEU A 30 -2.65 -4.59 10.99
CA LEU A 30 -1.44 -4.84 10.21
C LEU A 30 -1.76 -4.94 8.72
N VAL A 31 -2.73 -5.76 8.32
CA VAL A 31 -3.12 -5.88 6.90
C VAL A 31 -3.55 -4.52 6.31
N VAL A 32 -4.31 -3.74 7.06
CA VAL A 32 -4.73 -2.40 6.63
C VAL A 32 -3.53 -1.46 6.48
N ALA A 33 -2.61 -1.45 7.44
CA ALA A 33 -1.43 -0.59 7.41
C ALA A 33 -0.49 -0.93 6.24
N ILE A 34 -0.30 -2.22 5.97
CA ILE A 34 0.53 -2.75 4.88
C ILE A 34 0.02 -2.31 3.52
N TRP A 35 -1.31 -2.27 3.33
CA TRP A 35 -1.93 -1.82 2.09
C TRP A 35 -1.94 -0.30 1.95
N LEU A 36 -2.32 0.41 3.03
CA LEU A 36 -2.48 1.86 3.01
C LEU A 36 -1.15 2.61 2.97
N GLY A 37 -0.08 2.07 3.55
CA GLY A 37 1.24 2.73 3.60
C GLY A 37 1.80 3.10 2.22
N PRO A 38 2.06 2.11 1.34
CA PRO A 38 2.52 2.34 -0.03
C PRO A 38 1.60 3.26 -0.84
N TRP A 39 0.29 3.13 -0.66
CA TRP A 39 -0.68 3.97 -1.36
C TRP A 39 -0.63 5.43 -0.90
N ALA A 40 -0.58 5.66 0.41
CA ALA A 40 -0.53 6.98 1.01
C ALA A 40 0.74 7.74 0.59
N ILE A 41 1.91 7.09 0.62
CA ILE A 41 3.16 7.77 0.25
C ILE A 41 3.18 8.17 -1.23
N ILE A 42 2.62 7.33 -2.11
CA ILE A 42 2.51 7.66 -3.54
C ILE A 42 1.63 8.89 -3.75
N LEU A 43 0.48 8.95 -3.08
CA LEU A 43 -0.42 10.11 -3.15
C LEU A 43 0.24 11.38 -2.60
N ILE A 44 0.95 11.27 -1.47
CA ILE A 44 1.69 12.39 -0.87
C ILE A 44 2.75 12.91 -1.83
N LEU A 45 3.55 12.03 -2.44
CA LEU A 45 4.58 12.41 -3.40
C LEU A 45 4.00 13.04 -4.66
N GLU A 46 2.93 12.47 -5.21
CA GLU A 46 2.22 13.03 -6.36
C GLU A 46 1.68 14.44 -6.04
N HIS A 47 1.02 14.60 -4.89
CA HIS A 47 0.42 15.86 -4.50
C HIS A 47 1.47 16.95 -4.20
N LEU A 48 2.48 16.62 -3.39
CA LEU A 48 3.44 17.59 -2.88
C LEU A 48 4.61 17.83 -3.83
N MET A 49 5.24 16.78 -4.38
CA MET A 49 6.47 16.95 -5.17
C MET A 49 6.18 17.22 -6.64
N LEU A 50 5.29 16.42 -7.23
CA LEU A 50 5.08 16.40 -8.69
C LEU A 50 4.06 17.46 -9.12
N ARG A 51 2.87 17.46 -8.52
CA ARG A 51 1.81 18.42 -8.83
C ARG A 51 1.96 19.73 -8.05
N ARG A 52 2.64 19.71 -6.90
CA ARG A 52 2.81 20.87 -6.00
C ARG A 52 1.46 21.55 -5.70
N GLY A 53 0.43 20.76 -5.45
CA GLY A 53 -0.94 21.23 -5.22
C GLY A 53 -1.69 21.78 -6.43
N ARG A 54 -1.11 21.75 -7.64
CA ARG A 54 -1.76 22.26 -8.86
C ARG A 54 -2.54 21.15 -9.57
N TYR A 55 -3.85 21.32 -9.65
CA TYR A 55 -4.75 20.42 -10.36
C TYR A 55 -5.45 21.16 -11.49
N ASN A 56 -5.43 20.60 -12.70
CA ASN A 56 -6.17 21.14 -13.83
C ASN A 56 -7.56 20.49 -13.88
N PHE A 57 -8.55 21.18 -13.31
CA PHE A 57 -9.94 20.72 -13.27
C PHE A 57 -10.58 20.60 -14.66
N VAL A 58 -10.12 21.39 -15.65
CA VAL A 58 -10.68 21.40 -17.02
C VAL A 58 -10.41 20.06 -17.72
N ASN A 59 -9.28 19.43 -17.44
CA ASN A 59 -8.89 18.18 -18.08
C ASN A 59 -9.51 16.94 -17.39
N TRP A 60 -10.16 17.09 -16.24
CA TRP A 60 -10.69 15.97 -15.45
C TRP A 60 -11.77 15.17 -16.19
N TYR A 61 -12.54 15.84 -17.05
CA TYR A 61 -13.59 15.22 -17.86
C TYR A 61 -13.07 14.54 -19.13
N THR A 62 -11.79 14.70 -19.47
CA THR A 62 -11.21 14.15 -20.72
C THR A 62 -10.29 12.98 -20.41
N GLN A 63 -10.76 11.76 -20.63
CA GLN A 63 -10.02 10.51 -20.38
C GLN A 63 -8.59 10.50 -20.98
N HIS A 64 -8.40 10.96 -22.21
CA HIS A 64 -7.09 10.98 -22.88
C HIS A 64 -6.10 12.03 -22.32
N LYS A 65 -6.56 12.90 -21.42
CA LYS A 65 -5.73 13.89 -20.73
C LYS A 65 -5.32 13.45 -19.33
N LEU A 66 -5.89 12.35 -18.83
CA LEU A 66 -5.48 11.76 -17.56
C LEU A 66 -4.17 10.97 -17.73
N PRO A 67 -3.29 10.94 -16.71
CA PRO A 67 -2.10 10.10 -16.74
C PRO A 67 -2.50 8.62 -16.80
N VAL A 68 -1.74 7.84 -17.57
CA VAL A 68 -2.00 6.40 -17.80
C VAL A 68 -1.87 5.60 -16.51
N GLY A 69 -1.01 6.04 -15.59
CA GLY A 69 -0.97 5.55 -14.21
C GLY A 69 -0.17 4.26 -14.04
N TRP A 70 0.50 3.77 -15.08
CA TRP A 70 1.32 2.54 -15.00
C TRP A 70 2.46 2.65 -13.98
N ALA A 71 3.03 3.85 -13.82
CA ALA A 71 4.06 4.11 -12.80
C ALA A 71 3.55 3.86 -11.39
N THR A 72 2.28 4.19 -11.13
CA THR A 72 1.62 3.97 -9.82
C THR A 72 1.42 2.49 -9.55
N VAL A 73 0.98 1.72 -10.55
CA VAL A 73 0.74 0.28 -10.42
C VAL A 73 2.04 -0.47 -10.07
N ILE A 74 3.13 -0.14 -10.76
CA ILE A 74 4.43 -0.78 -10.50
C ILE A 74 4.99 -0.34 -9.14
N ALA A 75 4.84 0.94 -8.78
CA ALA A 75 5.30 1.43 -7.48
C ALA A 75 4.55 0.80 -6.30
N ILE A 76 3.23 0.63 -6.40
CA ILE A 76 2.42 -0.08 -5.40
C ILE A 76 2.89 -1.53 -5.31
N SER A 77 3.13 -2.19 -6.45
CA SER A 77 3.59 -3.58 -6.49
C SER A 77 4.98 -3.73 -5.83
N ALA A 78 5.91 -2.82 -6.10
CA ALA A 78 7.22 -2.77 -5.45
C ALA A 78 7.11 -2.53 -3.94
N GLY A 79 6.19 -1.65 -3.52
CA GLY A 79 5.88 -1.41 -2.11
C GLY A 79 5.38 -2.66 -1.41
N LEU A 80 4.40 -3.37 -2.00
CA LEU A 80 3.85 -4.61 -1.46
C LEU A 80 4.91 -5.72 -1.34
N LEU A 81 5.80 -5.84 -2.33
CA LEU A 81 6.97 -6.73 -2.24
C LEU A 81 7.88 -6.34 -1.07
N GLY A 82 8.10 -5.04 -0.86
CA GLY A 82 8.84 -4.52 0.29
C GLY A 82 8.23 -4.93 1.62
N VAL A 83 6.91 -4.78 1.74
CA VAL A 83 6.24 -5.20 2.97
C VAL A 83 6.34 -6.70 3.19
N TYR A 84 6.13 -7.49 2.14
CA TYR A 84 6.29 -8.95 2.21
C TYR A 84 7.69 -9.36 2.67
N LEU A 85 8.75 -8.67 2.22
CA LEU A 85 10.11 -9.00 2.63
C LEU A 85 10.44 -8.58 4.07
N GLY A 86 9.79 -7.54 4.58
CA GLY A 86 10.06 -6.96 5.92
C GLY A 86 9.04 -7.31 7.01
N ALA A 87 7.97 -8.03 6.69
CA ALA A 87 6.95 -8.43 7.66
C ALA A 87 7.49 -9.50 8.62
N ALA A 88 7.19 -9.36 9.92
CA ALA A 88 7.45 -10.37 10.94
C ALA A 88 6.12 -10.66 11.66
N GLN A 89 5.46 -11.73 11.26
CA GLN A 89 4.15 -12.12 11.77
C GLN A 89 4.21 -13.54 12.33
N SER A 90 3.28 -13.86 13.24
CA SER A 90 3.20 -15.18 13.89
C SER A 90 3.19 -16.39 12.93
N LEU A 91 2.80 -16.19 11.67
CA LEU A 91 2.71 -17.24 10.64
C LEU A 91 3.74 -17.06 9.51
N PHE A 92 4.49 -15.95 9.48
CA PHE A 92 5.35 -15.60 8.36
C PHE A 92 6.44 -14.60 8.77
N ASP A 93 7.69 -14.99 8.56
CA ASP A 93 8.84 -14.11 8.69
C ASP A 93 9.45 -13.84 7.31
N GLY A 94 9.45 -12.57 6.91
CA GLY A 94 10.11 -12.11 5.71
C GLY A 94 11.62 -12.29 5.78
N THR A 95 12.28 -12.49 4.64
CA THR A 95 13.73 -12.72 4.59
C THR A 95 14.56 -11.58 5.16
N ILE A 96 14.08 -10.33 5.03
CA ILE A 96 14.75 -9.15 5.60
C ILE A 96 14.42 -9.05 7.09
N ALA A 97 13.18 -9.34 7.50
CA ALA A 97 12.78 -9.34 8.90
C ALA A 97 13.58 -10.36 9.73
N ALA A 98 13.81 -11.56 9.19
CA ALA A 98 14.57 -12.63 9.83
C ALA A 98 16.06 -12.31 10.00
N LEU A 99 16.60 -11.35 9.24
CA LEU A 99 18.00 -10.92 9.38
C LEU A 99 18.21 -10.05 10.62
N PHE A 100 17.16 -9.36 11.08
CA PHE A 100 17.23 -8.46 12.23
C PHE A 100 16.63 -9.12 13.47
N ASN A 101 17.38 -9.10 14.58
CA ASN A 101 16.97 -9.63 15.89
C ASN A 101 16.52 -11.13 15.91
N PRO A 102 17.42 -12.08 15.59
CA PRO A 102 17.12 -13.51 15.72
C PRO A 102 16.83 -13.87 17.20
N PRO A 103 15.81 -14.69 17.52
CA PRO A 103 15.00 -15.53 16.62
C PRO A 103 13.62 -14.96 16.25
N TYR A 104 13.20 -13.81 16.79
CA TYR A 104 11.82 -13.31 16.67
C TYR A 104 11.61 -12.34 15.49
N GLY A 105 12.69 -11.96 14.80
CA GLY A 105 12.61 -10.97 13.72
C GLY A 105 12.30 -9.57 14.22
N LEU A 106 12.43 -8.58 13.35
CA LEU A 106 11.91 -7.23 13.58
C LEU A 106 10.96 -6.88 12.44
N ASP A 107 9.69 -6.61 12.73
CA ASP A 107 8.75 -6.15 11.71
C ASP A 107 9.12 -4.73 11.27
N ILE A 108 9.63 -4.64 10.06
CA ILE A 108 9.94 -3.39 9.36
C ILE A 108 9.17 -3.30 8.05
N GLY A 109 8.17 -4.16 7.84
CA GLY A 109 7.46 -4.33 6.58
C GLY A 109 6.78 -3.03 6.16
N TYR A 110 6.11 -2.36 7.09
CA TYR A 110 5.49 -1.06 6.82
C TYR A 110 6.49 -0.01 6.31
N ALA A 111 7.61 0.19 7.03
CA ALA A 111 8.62 1.17 6.65
C ALA A 111 9.28 0.82 5.32
N LEU A 112 9.62 -0.47 5.12
CA LEU A 112 10.30 -0.95 3.92
C LEU A 112 9.39 -0.81 2.69
N GLY A 113 8.11 -1.16 2.80
CA GLY A 113 7.14 -0.97 1.72
C GLY A 113 6.91 0.49 1.36
N VAL A 114 6.82 1.38 2.35
CA VAL A 114 6.71 2.83 2.12
C VAL A 114 7.94 3.37 1.38
N VAL A 115 9.14 2.98 1.80
CA VAL A 115 10.40 3.45 1.18
C VAL A 115 10.55 2.91 -0.23
N LEU A 116 10.31 1.62 -0.47
CA LEU A 116 10.39 1.04 -1.82
C LEU A 116 9.35 1.62 -2.75
N ALA A 117 8.11 1.79 -2.28
CA ALA A 117 7.06 2.47 -3.06
C ALA A 117 7.45 3.91 -3.42
N ALA A 118 7.99 4.66 -2.46
CA ALA A 118 8.43 6.04 -2.67
C ALA A 118 9.53 6.14 -3.73
N ILE A 119 10.58 5.32 -3.60
CA ILE A 119 11.72 5.32 -4.54
C ILE A 119 11.26 4.88 -5.93
N ALA A 120 10.52 3.76 -6.02
CA ALA A 120 10.00 3.26 -7.28
C ALA A 120 9.11 4.31 -7.95
N TYR A 121 8.22 4.95 -7.19
CA TYR A 121 7.32 5.97 -7.72
C TYR A 121 8.07 7.17 -8.27
N LEU A 122 9.03 7.73 -7.52
CA LEU A 122 9.80 8.89 -7.97
C LEU A 122 10.55 8.63 -9.28
N ILE A 123 11.16 7.44 -9.41
CA ILE A 123 11.89 7.04 -10.62
C ILE A 123 10.90 6.85 -11.77
N LEU A 124 9.91 5.97 -11.62
CA LEU A 124 8.99 5.61 -12.71
C LEU A 124 8.14 6.79 -13.15
N ARG A 125 7.71 7.63 -12.21
CA ARG A 125 6.92 8.81 -12.52
C ARG A 125 7.69 9.84 -13.31
N SER A 126 8.99 10.01 -13.04
CA SER A 126 9.85 10.89 -13.85
C SER A 126 9.97 10.41 -15.30
N ILE A 127 9.96 9.08 -15.52
CA ILE A 127 9.97 8.46 -16.85
C ILE A 127 8.61 8.63 -17.53
N GLU A 128 7.52 8.40 -16.80
CA GLU A 128 6.14 8.57 -17.31
C GLU A 128 5.91 10.01 -17.81
N LEU A 129 6.36 11.01 -17.06
CA LEU A 129 6.24 12.42 -17.46
C LEU A 129 7.08 12.73 -18.71
N ARG A 130 8.31 12.21 -18.81
CA ARG A 130 9.17 12.43 -19.99
C ARG A 130 8.63 11.73 -21.24
N GLY A 131 8.12 10.51 -21.11
CA GLY A 131 7.61 9.72 -22.23
C GLY A 131 6.23 10.19 -22.73
N ALA A 132 5.42 10.80 -21.88
CA ALA A 132 4.09 11.29 -22.23
C ALA A 132 4.08 12.62 -23.00
N GLY A 133 5.23 13.25 -23.26
CA GLY A 133 5.31 14.51 -24.00
C GLY A 133 4.46 15.63 -23.40
N ARG A 134 4.41 15.70 -22.06
CA ARG A 134 3.66 16.68 -21.27
C ARG A 134 4.54 17.24 -20.14
#